data_AF-D2VRE1-F1
#
_entry.id   AF-D2VRE1-F1
#
_cell.length_a   1.000
_cell.length_b   1.000
_cell.length_c   1.000
_cell.angle_alpha   90.00
_cell.angle_beta   90.00
_cell.angle_gamma   90.00
#
_symmetry.space_group_name_H-M   'P 1'
#
loop_
_entity.id
_entity.type
_entity.pdbx_description
1 polymer ?
#
loop_
_entity_poly.entity_id
_entity_poly.type
_entity_poly.pdbx_seq_one_letter_code
_entity_poly.pdbx_strand_id
1 'polypeptide(L)'
;MSSLNHEQRFSRIEKLFKNLASTHNPSGEESNLMLEIKSFLLDHQLIDNSNSCHDNFLLFDTQIGMIFKCSTFNDENQNFISDENSPSICLFAHLDSDHIELEQEKLKQLIWRRDENLLYYSNNEEIVEVGLDDKSGICVILETLLRLKEMKGIRVNVYVCFSVQEETGQKGVMRMDHLMFKSMVEDGGVGCGIAVDRMTYYHPENKRHLVDEYCRIPLIPNDQKDSFMNQFNKSSQLVEGCDIDFIPSENCSDLLEYKIKLDCEIIAPEMLESLNAHDVKLFEKLSTLLEKYENITSEIKKIMNNISATSRVSGFKSHPRFTRYQLAHQINSLIYSDKVLKFYNETSLKKYLNVSFVNLSLDYDDSCGFVSLKELDNTAEILFDFIRNYHL
;
A
#
# COMPACT_ATOMS: atom_id res chain seq x y z
N MET A 1 8.64 -29.22 -8.65
CA MET A 1 8.25 -28.45 -7.44
C MET A 1 6.78 -28.66 -7.24
N SER A 2 6.36 -29.08 -6.05
CA SER A 2 4.94 -29.31 -5.73
C SER A 2 4.30 -27.96 -5.44
N SER A 3 3.83 -27.25 -6.47
CA SER A 3 2.89 -26.15 -6.27
C SER A 3 1.68 -26.71 -5.50
N LEU A 4 1.29 -26.11 -4.39
CA LEU A 4 0.06 -26.46 -3.71
C LEU A 4 -1.07 -26.52 -4.74
N ASN A 5 -1.91 -27.56 -4.67
CA ASN A 5 -3.09 -27.59 -5.53
C ASN A 5 -4.07 -26.49 -5.08
N HIS A 6 -5.04 -26.12 -5.93
CA HIS A 6 -6.00 -25.06 -5.62
C HIS A 6 -6.70 -25.23 -4.27
N GLU A 7 -7.05 -26.47 -3.90
CA GLU A 7 -7.73 -26.75 -2.62
C GLU A 7 -6.85 -26.44 -1.40
N GLN A 8 -5.56 -26.75 -1.47
CA GLN A 8 -4.61 -26.44 -0.41
C GLN A 8 -4.40 -24.93 -0.27
N ARG A 9 -4.34 -24.18 -1.39
CA ARG A 9 -4.26 -22.71 -1.36
C ARG A 9 -5.52 -22.11 -0.75
N PHE A 10 -6.70 -22.57 -1.16
CA PHE A 10 -7.96 -22.08 -0.61
C PHE A 10 -8.08 -22.35 0.89
N SER A 11 -7.68 -23.53 1.35
CA SER A 11 -7.68 -23.84 2.79
C SER A 11 -6.73 -22.95 3.58
N ARG A 12 -5.57 -22.60 3.01
CA ARG A 12 -4.62 -21.68 3.63
C ARG A 12 -5.17 -20.25 3.70
N ILE A 13 -5.69 -19.73 2.60
CA ILE A 13 -6.32 -18.40 2.53
C ILE A 13 -7.51 -18.32 3.49
N GLU A 14 -8.36 -19.34 3.50
CA GLU A 14 -9.50 -19.42 4.43
C GLU A 14 -9.04 -19.31 5.89
N LYS A 15 -8.03 -20.09 6.29
CA LYS A 15 -7.51 -20.07 7.66
C LYS A 15 -6.91 -18.70 8.00
N LEU A 16 -6.11 -18.14 7.09
CA LEU A 16 -5.48 -16.84 7.27
C LEU A 16 -6.54 -15.74 7.41
N PHE A 17 -7.48 -15.67 6.47
CA PHE A 17 -8.53 -14.67 6.49
C PHE A 17 -9.42 -14.80 7.72
N LYS A 18 -9.79 -16.02 8.12
CA LYS A 18 -10.57 -16.25 9.35
C LYS A 18 -9.89 -15.72 10.60
N ASN A 19 -8.57 -15.88 10.69
CA ASN A 19 -7.80 -15.33 11.81
C ASN A 19 -7.86 -13.79 11.79
N LEU A 20 -7.50 -13.15 10.67
CA LEU A 20 -7.53 -11.69 10.52
C LEU A 20 -8.93 -11.11 10.81
N ALA A 21 -9.96 -11.77 10.28
CA ALA A 21 -11.37 -11.40 10.43
C ALA A 21 -11.88 -11.60 11.87
N SER A 22 -11.30 -12.51 12.65
CA SER A 22 -11.69 -12.69 14.05
C SER A 22 -11.15 -11.60 14.98
N THR A 23 -10.14 -10.84 14.53
CA THR A 23 -9.54 -9.77 15.31
C THR A 23 -10.36 -8.49 15.16
N HIS A 24 -10.76 -7.92 16.29
CA HIS A 24 -11.38 -6.59 16.33
C HIS A 24 -10.29 -5.51 16.30
N ASN A 25 -10.34 -4.63 15.31
CA ASN A 25 -9.28 -3.67 14.97
C ASN A 25 -9.84 -2.34 14.43
N PRO A 26 -10.75 -1.63 15.14
CA PRO A 26 -11.16 -0.30 14.72
C PRO A 26 -9.98 0.68 14.75
N SER A 27 -10.11 1.82 14.06
CA SER A 27 -9.05 2.84 14.03
C SER A 27 -8.63 3.29 15.44
N GLY A 28 -7.36 3.06 15.78
CA GLY A 28 -6.76 3.29 17.11
C GLY A 28 -6.60 2.06 18.00
N GLU A 29 -7.12 0.90 17.62
CA GLU A 29 -7.04 -0.36 18.38
C GLU A 29 -6.37 -1.51 17.58
N GLU A 30 -5.54 -1.16 16.60
CA GLU A 30 -4.92 -2.11 15.65
C GLU A 30 -3.85 -3.00 16.30
N SER A 31 -3.45 -2.71 17.55
CA SER A 31 -2.31 -3.35 18.24
C SER A 31 -2.43 -4.88 18.32
N ASN A 32 -3.63 -5.42 18.54
CA ASN A 32 -3.83 -6.87 18.59
C ASN A 32 -3.59 -7.51 17.22
N LEU A 33 -4.12 -6.91 16.16
CA LEU A 33 -3.90 -7.37 14.79
C LEU A 33 -2.42 -7.29 14.41
N MET A 34 -1.73 -6.22 14.80
CA MET A 34 -0.28 -6.09 14.59
C MET A 34 0.50 -7.24 15.25
N LEU A 35 0.13 -7.63 16.48
CA LEU A 35 0.77 -8.74 17.19
C LEU A 35 0.49 -10.09 16.52
N GLU A 36 -0.74 -10.32 16.06
CA GLU A 36 -1.10 -11.54 15.32
C GLU A 36 -0.34 -11.65 14.00
N ILE A 37 -0.28 -10.57 13.22
CA ILE A 37 0.50 -10.52 11.98
C ILE A 37 1.98 -10.74 12.30
N LYS A 38 2.52 -10.10 13.35
CA LYS A 38 3.91 -10.33 13.77
C LYS A 38 4.19 -11.80 14.09
N SER A 39 3.29 -12.45 14.85
CA SER A 39 3.41 -13.88 15.14
C SER A 39 3.40 -14.70 13.86
N PHE A 40 2.47 -14.41 12.95
CA PHE A 40 2.39 -15.08 11.66
C PHE A 40 3.69 -14.94 10.85
N LEU A 41 4.25 -13.72 10.77
CA LEU A 41 5.50 -13.46 10.05
C LEU A 41 6.68 -14.23 10.66
N LEU A 42 6.75 -14.34 11.99
CA LEU A 42 7.79 -15.11 12.69
C LEU A 42 7.62 -16.62 12.50
N ASP A 43 6.40 -17.13 12.65
CA ASP A 43 6.08 -18.56 12.49
C ASP A 43 6.39 -19.05 11.07
N HIS A 44 6.21 -18.16 10.09
CA HIS A 44 6.53 -18.43 8.69
C HIS A 44 7.92 -17.92 8.28
N GLN A 45 8.76 -17.46 9.20
CA GLN A 45 10.12 -16.97 8.94
C GLN A 45 10.18 -15.96 7.77
N LEU A 46 9.20 -15.06 7.70
CA LEU A 46 9.15 -13.96 6.74
C LEU A 46 9.89 -12.71 7.27
N ILE A 47 10.12 -12.67 8.58
CA ILE A 47 10.97 -11.71 9.30
C ILE A 47 11.83 -12.47 10.33
N ASP A 48 12.95 -11.88 10.75
CA ASP A 48 13.80 -12.43 11.80
C ASP A 48 13.39 -11.91 13.20
N ASN A 49 13.65 -12.72 14.24
CA ASN A 49 13.50 -12.36 15.66
C ASN A 49 14.59 -11.41 16.16
N SER A 50 15.63 -11.14 15.36
CA SER A 50 16.74 -10.29 15.77
C SER A 50 16.27 -8.83 15.90
N ASN A 51 16.11 -8.36 17.14
CA ASN A 51 16.00 -6.94 17.49
C ASN A 51 17.28 -6.13 17.16
N SER A 52 18.24 -6.69 16.41
CA SER A 52 19.49 -6.04 16.08
C SER A 52 19.30 -5.09 14.90
N CYS A 53 19.30 -3.80 15.26
CA CYS A 53 19.19 -2.57 14.49
C CYS A 53 20.16 -2.38 13.31
N HIS A 54 20.85 -3.43 12.83
CA HIS A 54 21.94 -3.24 11.89
C HIS A 54 21.64 -3.50 10.41
N ASP A 55 20.60 -4.27 10.03
CA ASP A 55 20.34 -4.50 8.59
C ASP A 55 18.86 -4.71 8.17
N ASN A 56 17.87 -4.68 9.07
CA ASN A 56 16.48 -5.02 8.71
C ASN A 56 15.50 -3.91 9.10
N PHE A 57 14.86 -3.28 8.11
CA PHE A 57 13.71 -2.42 8.30
C PHE A 57 12.65 -3.24 9.04
N LEU A 58 12.44 -2.95 10.32
CA LEU A 58 11.39 -3.53 11.13
C LEU A 58 10.89 -2.47 12.12
N LEU A 59 9.80 -1.81 11.76
CA LEU A 59 9.08 -0.87 12.60
C LEU A 59 7.73 -1.47 12.99
N PHE A 60 7.43 -1.43 14.28
CA PHE A 60 6.07 -1.61 14.80
C PHE A 60 5.76 -0.39 15.66
N ASP A 61 4.85 0.45 15.20
CA ASP A 61 4.46 1.67 15.89
C ASP A 61 2.93 1.81 15.82
N THR A 62 2.26 1.93 16.95
CA THR A 62 0.79 1.97 17.01
C THR A 62 0.18 3.25 16.43
N GLN A 63 0.99 4.25 16.10
CA GLN A 63 0.54 5.49 15.47
C GLN A 63 0.84 5.57 13.98
N ILE A 64 1.68 4.68 13.45
CA ILE A 64 2.11 4.64 12.04
C ILE A 64 1.70 3.32 11.39
N GLY A 65 1.94 2.20 12.07
CA GLY A 65 1.65 0.85 11.63
C GLY A 65 2.87 -0.07 11.67
N MET A 66 2.91 -1.02 10.75
CA MET A 66 3.97 -2.03 10.63
C MET A 66 4.72 -1.79 9.32
N ILE A 67 6.05 -1.67 9.40
CA ILE A 67 6.90 -1.61 8.20
C ILE A 67 7.97 -2.64 8.34
N PHE A 68 8.09 -3.52 7.35
CA PHE A 68 9.15 -4.50 7.35
C PHE A 68 9.69 -4.78 5.96
N LYS A 69 10.99 -5.00 5.88
CA LYS A 69 11.61 -5.69 4.75
C LYS A 69 11.49 -7.18 5.01
N CYS A 70 10.94 -7.93 4.06
CA CYS A 70 10.94 -9.39 4.17
C CYS A 70 12.40 -9.86 4.21
N SER A 71 12.79 -10.49 5.32
CA SER A 71 14.17 -10.88 5.55
C SER A 71 14.60 -11.86 4.48
N THR A 72 15.85 -11.71 4.03
CA THR A 72 16.48 -12.59 3.07
C THR A 72 16.36 -14.04 3.52
N PHE A 73 15.95 -14.91 2.60
CA PHE A 73 15.83 -16.36 2.82
C PHE A 73 17.23 -16.99 2.89
N ASN A 74 18.00 -16.58 3.91
CA ASN A 74 19.36 -17.02 4.18
C ASN A 74 19.32 -18.32 4.99
N ASP A 75 18.98 -19.39 4.29
CA ASP A 75 19.47 -20.72 4.66
C ASP A 75 20.37 -21.19 3.51
N GLU A 76 21.39 -21.99 3.82
CA GLU A 76 22.43 -22.50 2.91
C GLU A 76 21.90 -23.29 1.68
N ASN A 77 20.58 -23.33 1.48
CA ASN A 77 19.85 -24.00 0.40
C ASN A 77 19.14 -23.05 -0.60
N GLN A 78 19.45 -21.75 -0.61
CA GLN A 78 19.13 -20.73 -1.63
C GLN A 78 17.69 -20.72 -2.19
N ASN A 79 16.86 -19.78 -1.71
CA ASN A 79 15.58 -19.45 -2.36
C ASN A 79 15.46 -17.99 -2.83
N PHE A 80 16.25 -17.04 -2.31
CA PHE A 80 16.14 -15.63 -2.66
C PHE A 80 17.48 -14.91 -2.50
N ILE A 81 17.92 -14.15 -3.51
CA ILE A 81 19.13 -13.34 -3.43
C ILE A 81 18.67 -11.89 -3.40
N SER A 82 18.64 -11.31 -2.20
CA SER A 82 18.58 -9.86 -2.00
C SER A 82 20.01 -9.36 -2.09
N ASP A 83 20.37 -8.77 -3.21
CA ASP A 83 21.57 -7.95 -3.32
C ASP A 83 21.16 -6.47 -3.44
N GLU A 84 22.07 -5.56 -3.11
CA GLU A 84 21.87 -4.10 -3.23
C GLU A 84 21.49 -3.64 -4.65
N ASN A 85 21.64 -4.53 -5.64
CA ASN A 85 21.36 -4.26 -7.05
C ASN A 85 20.02 -4.84 -7.52
N SER A 86 19.30 -5.55 -6.65
CA SER A 86 17.99 -6.13 -6.97
C SER A 86 16.92 -5.05 -6.89
N PRO A 87 15.98 -5.00 -7.84
CA PRO A 87 14.87 -4.05 -7.79
C PRO A 87 14.03 -4.29 -6.54
N SER A 88 13.40 -3.24 -6.02
CA SER A 88 12.59 -3.34 -4.82
C SER A 88 11.14 -2.93 -5.07
N ILE A 89 10.22 -3.64 -4.43
CA ILE A 89 8.78 -3.38 -4.41
C ILE A 89 8.34 -3.15 -2.97
N CYS A 90 7.42 -2.21 -2.76
CA CYS A 90 6.71 -2.06 -1.50
C CYS A 90 5.22 -2.41 -1.64
N LEU A 91 4.71 -3.26 -0.77
CA LEU A 91 3.30 -3.63 -0.70
C LEU A 91 2.60 -2.86 0.43
N PHE A 92 1.41 -2.33 0.17
CA PHE A 92 0.64 -1.54 1.11
C PHE A 92 -0.74 -2.13 1.33
N ALA A 93 -1.20 -2.10 2.58
CA ALA A 93 -2.58 -2.35 3.01
C ALA A 93 -2.79 -1.58 4.31
N HIS A 94 -4.03 -1.36 4.73
CA HIS A 94 -4.29 -0.70 6.02
C HIS A 94 -4.83 -1.68 7.07
N LEU A 95 -4.47 -1.43 8.33
CA LEU A 95 -4.78 -2.30 9.46
C LEU A 95 -6.08 -1.95 10.15
N ASP A 96 -6.63 -0.75 9.96
CA ASP A 96 -7.85 -0.36 10.61
C ASP A 96 -9.09 -0.78 9.81
N SER A 97 -10.18 -0.99 10.51
CA SER A 97 -11.47 -1.29 9.86
C SER A 97 -12.37 -0.05 9.88
N ASP A 98 -13.09 0.13 8.78
CA ASP A 98 -14.13 1.14 8.57
C ASP A 98 -15.32 1.08 9.55
N HIS A 99 -15.50 -0.04 10.27
CA HIS A 99 -16.53 -0.17 11.30
C HIS A 99 -16.10 0.41 12.64
N ILE A 100 -16.26 1.73 12.70
CA ILE A 100 -16.48 2.47 13.94
C ILE A 100 -17.86 2.03 14.47
N GLU A 101 -17.91 1.35 15.62
CA GLU A 101 -19.15 1.07 16.40
C GLU A 101 -20.05 -0.13 16.00
N LEU A 102 -19.50 -1.31 15.67
CA LEU A 102 -20.27 -2.54 15.91
C LEU A 102 -20.15 -2.92 17.40
N GLU A 103 -21.24 -2.78 18.15
CA GLU A 103 -21.33 -3.30 19.53
C GLU A 103 -20.81 -4.74 19.56
N GLN A 104 -19.81 -5.02 20.41
CA GLN A 104 -19.19 -6.34 20.55
C GLN A 104 -20.21 -7.46 20.83
N GLU A 105 -21.38 -7.13 21.37
CA GLU A 105 -22.47 -8.10 21.61
C GLU A 105 -23.12 -8.62 20.31
N LYS A 106 -22.91 -7.96 19.18
CA LYS A 106 -23.30 -8.42 17.83
C LYS A 106 -22.12 -9.03 17.08
N LEU A 107 -21.16 -9.65 17.76
CA LEU A 107 -20.07 -10.37 17.11
C LEU A 107 -20.63 -11.52 16.25
N LYS A 108 -20.68 -11.23 14.95
CA LYS A 108 -21.20 -12.05 13.86
C LYS A 108 -20.34 -13.29 13.70
N GLN A 109 -20.96 -14.44 13.43
CA GLN A 109 -20.19 -15.63 13.06
C GLN A 109 -19.68 -15.46 11.64
N LEU A 110 -18.37 -15.65 11.43
CA LEU A 110 -17.79 -15.75 10.10
C LEU A 110 -18.08 -17.14 9.54
N ILE A 111 -18.93 -17.20 8.51
CA ILE A 111 -19.36 -18.44 7.87
C ILE A 111 -18.65 -18.60 6.53
N TRP A 112 -18.17 -19.81 6.27
CA TRP A 112 -17.65 -20.20 4.96
C TRP A 112 -18.68 -21.06 4.23
N ARG A 113 -19.24 -20.56 3.13
CA ARG A 113 -19.97 -21.38 2.16
C ARG A 113 -18.97 -22.00 1.20
N ARG A 114 -18.61 -23.26 1.46
CA ARG A 114 -17.60 -24.03 0.71
C ARG A 114 -17.95 -24.18 -0.76
N ASP A 115 -19.22 -24.44 -1.01
CA ASP A 115 -19.86 -24.67 -2.30
C ASP A 115 -19.79 -23.43 -3.21
N GLU A 116 -19.76 -22.24 -2.63
CA GLU A 116 -19.66 -20.95 -3.34
C GLU A 116 -18.26 -20.32 -3.21
N ASN A 117 -17.39 -20.89 -2.37
CA ASN A 117 -16.11 -20.31 -1.95
C ASN A 117 -16.24 -18.88 -1.37
N LEU A 118 -17.30 -18.62 -0.62
CA LEU A 118 -17.60 -17.29 -0.05
C LEU A 118 -17.42 -17.28 1.47
N LEU A 119 -16.70 -16.28 1.97
CA LEU A 119 -16.61 -15.94 3.38
C LEU A 119 -17.46 -14.72 3.67
N TYR A 120 -18.40 -14.83 4.61
CA TYR A 120 -19.27 -13.72 4.99
C TYR A 120 -19.56 -13.76 6.48
N TYR A 121 -19.86 -12.60 7.04
CA TYR A 121 -20.35 -12.51 8.39
C TYR A 121 -21.86 -12.63 8.42
N SER A 122 -22.36 -13.34 9.43
CA SER A 122 -23.80 -13.56 9.64
C SER A 122 -24.21 -13.21 11.06
N ASN A 123 -25.35 -12.54 11.21
CA ASN A 123 -26.06 -12.42 12.48
C ASN A 123 -27.45 -13.06 12.36
N ASN A 124 -27.54 -14.37 12.63
CA ASN A 124 -28.81 -15.10 12.66
C ASN A 124 -29.69 -14.87 11.41
N GLU A 125 -29.17 -15.26 10.23
CA GLU A 125 -29.84 -15.33 8.91
C GLU A 125 -29.55 -14.19 7.91
N GLU A 126 -28.92 -13.10 8.32
CA GLU A 126 -28.55 -12.00 7.41
C GLU A 126 -27.05 -11.90 7.18
N ILE A 127 -26.64 -11.77 5.90
CA ILE A 127 -25.28 -11.37 5.52
C ILE A 127 -25.12 -9.91 5.91
N VAL A 128 -24.01 -9.61 6.55
CA VAL A 128 -23.75 -8.31 7.13
C VAL A 128 -22.33 -7.88 6.80
N GLU A 129 -22.19 -6.64 6.36
CA GLU A 129 -20.90 -6.00 6.14
C GLU A 129 -20.09 -6.02 7.45
N VAL A 130 -18.85 -6.48 7.37
CA VAL A 130 -17.92 -6.46 8.50
C VAL A 130 -16.52 -6.23 7.97
N GLY A 131 -16.06 -4.97 7.93
CA GLY A 131 -14.67 -4.62 8.17
C GLY A 131 -13.65 -5.44 7.40
N LEU A 132 -14.01 -5.82 6.17
CA LEU A 132 -13.18 -6.58 5.25
C LEU A 132 -12.18 -5.65 4.58
N ASP A 133 -12.48 -4.36 4.60
CA ASP A 133 -11.54 -3.29 4.35
C ASP A 133 -10.65 -3.04 5.58
N ASP A 134 -9.34 -3.28 5.56
CA ASP A 134 -8.55 -3.92 4.47
C ASP A 134 -7.93 -5.27 4.88
N LYS A 135 -8.67 -6.04 5.66
CA LYS A 135 -8.31 -7.44 5.98
C LYS A 135 -8.06 -8.28 4.72
N SER A 136 -8.76 -7.96 3.63
CA SER A 136 -8.59 -8.60 2.34
C SER A 136 -7.25 -8.27 1.67
N GLY A 137 -6.82 -7.00 1.62
CA GLY A 137 -5.49 -6.61 1.18
C GLY A 137 -4.38 -7.22 2.02
N ILE A 138 -4.51 -7.21 3.36
CA ILE A 138 -3.57 -7.88 4.27
C ILE A 138 -3.45 -9.37 3.93
N CYS A 139 -4.59 -10.06 3.74
CA CYS A 139 -4.61 -11.48 3.42
C CYS A 139 -3.90 -11.79 2.10
N VAL A 140 -4.18 -11.01 1.05
CA VAL A 140 -3.53 -11.15 -0.26
C VAL A 140 -2.02 -10.93 -0.17
N ILE A 141 -1.57 -9.90 0.55
CA ILE A 141 -0.15 -9.63 0.73
C ILE A 141 0.52 -10.80 1.45
N LEU A 142 0.00 -11.24 2.59
CA LEU A 142 0.59 -12.34 3.36
C LEU A 142 0.61 -13.66 2.57
N GLU A 143 -0.45 -13.98 1.82
CA GLU A 143 -0.49 -15.15 0.93
C GLU A 143 0.54 -15.04 -0.21
N THR A 144 0.72 -13.85 -0.79
CA THR A 144 1.74 -13.57 -1.80
C THR A 144 3.14 -13.82 -1.26
N LEU A 145 3.44 -13.34 -0.04
CA LEU A 145 4.73 -13.56 0.61
C LEU A 145 5.02 -15.05 0.84
N LEU A 146 4.01 -15.83 1.21
CA LEU A 146 4.16 -17.28 1.36
C LEU A 146 4.50 -17.96 0.02
N ARG A 147 3.87 -17.54 -1.09
CA ARG A 147 4.21 -18.06 -2.43
C ARG A 147 5.62 -17.68 -2.85
N LEU A 148 6.04 -16.44 -2.59
CA LEU A 148 7.40 -15.97 -2.87
C LEU A 148 8.43 -16.78 -2.07
N LYS A 149 8.15 -17.10 -0.81
CA LYS A 149 9.00 -17.96 0.05
C LYS A 149 9.22 -19.36 -0.52
N GLU A 150 8.19 -19.93 -1.15
CA GLU A 150 8.23 -21.29 -1.72
C GLU A 150 9.05 -21.37 -3.03
N MET A 151 9.36 -20.22 -3.64
CA MET A 151 10.07 -20.15 -4.92
C MET A 151 11.58 -20.07 -4.79
N LYS A 152 12.28 -20.50 -5.84
CA LYS A 152 13.74 -20.39 -5.96
C LYS A 152 14.15 -19.31 -6.94
N GLY A 153 15.16 -18.53 -6.57
CA GLY A 153 15.89 -17.66 -7.49
C GLY A 153 15.22 -16.33 -7.77
N ILE A 154 14.28 -15.89 -6.93
CA ILE A 154 13.70 -14.54 -7.02
C ILE A 154 14.75 -13.53 -6.53
N ARG A 155 14.88 -12.42 -7.27
CA ARG A 155 15.83 -11.33 -7.04
C ARG A 155 15.12 -9.99 -6.98
N VAL A 156 14.23 -9.81 -6.00
CA VAL A 156 13.43 -8.59 -5.82
C VAL A 156 13.26 -8.31 -4.34
N ASN A 157 13.73 -7.18 -3.81
CA ASN A 157 13.48 -6.93 -2.38
C ASN A 157 12.01 -6.55 -2.18
N VAL A 158 11.35 -7.19 -1.21
CA VAL A 158 9.95 -6.91 -0.90
C VAL A 158 9.87 -6.23 0.46
N TYR A 159 9.38 -5.00 0.44
CA TYR A 159 8.97 -4.26 1.63
C TYR A 159 7.46 -4.38 1.76
N VAL A 160 6.99 -4.33 3.00
CA VAL A 160 5.57 -4.32 3.33
C VAL A 160 5.33 -3.21 4.32
N CYS A 161 4.27 -2.44 4.09
CA CYS A 161 3.80 -1.42 4.98
C CYS A 161 2.31 -1.61 5.23
N PHE A 162 1.98 -1.99 6.47
CA PHE A 162 0.61 -2.01 6.95
C PHE A 162 0.36 -0.75 7.78
N SER A 163 -0.37 0.22 7.23
CA SER A 163 -0.64 1.50 7.89
C SER A 163 -1.76 1.37 8.93
N VAL A 164 -1.92 2.40 9.77
CA VAL A 164 -3.06 2.52 10.69
C VAL A 164 -3.80 3.83 10.45
N GLN A 165 -5.06 3.88 10.86
CA GLN A 165 -5.89 5.07 10.81
C GLN A 165 -6.05 5.63 9.37
N GLU A 166 -6.06 4.75 8.37
CA GLU A 166 -6.45 5.08 6.98
C GLU A 166 -7.87 5.65 7.01
N GLU A 167 -8.77 4.90 7.66
CA GLU A 167 -10.21 5.18 7.70
C GLU A 167 -10.54 6.43 8.50
N THR A 168 -9.59 6.97 9.25
CA THR A 168 -9.79 8.23 9.98
C THR A 168 -8.99 9.38 9.40
N GLY A 169 -8.50 9.23 8.18
CA GLY A 169 -7.87 10.28 7.39
C GLY A 169 -6.39 10.07 7.19
N GLN A 170 -5.97 8.82 6.89
CA GLN A 170 -4.60 8.47 6.50
C GLN A 170 -3.56 8.94 7.54
N LYS A 171 -3.94 8.88 8.82
CA LYS A 171 -3.17 9.50 9.90
C LYS A 171 -1.85 8.78 10.13
N GLY A 172 -1.82 7.45 9.99
CA GLY A 172 -0.60 6.67 10.14
C GLY A 172 0.46 7.10 9.15
N VAL A 173 0.10 7.17 7.87
CA VAL A 173 1.01 7.63 6.82
C VAL A 173 1.38 9.08 7.02
N MET A 174 0.46 9.98 7.38
CA MET A 174 0.82 11.38 7.65
C MET A 174 1.84 11.56 8.80
N ARG A 175 1.78 10.71 9.85
CA ARG A 175 2.75 10.71 10.97
C ARG A 175 4.09 10.10 10.59
N MET A 176 4.13 9.27 9.56
CA MET A 176 5.34 8.62 9.11
C MET A 176 6.46 9.62 8.82
N ASP A 177 7.66 9.36 9.34
CA ASP A 177 8.82 10.19 9.04
C ASP A 177 9.24 9.99 7.58
N HIS A 178 9.39 11.08 6.84
CA HIS A 178 9.93 11.10 5.48
C HIS A 178 11.31 10.44 5.38
N LEU A 179 12.15 10.49 6.43
CA LEU A 179 13.45 9.81 6.44
C LEU A 179 13.30 8.29 6.37
N MET A 180 12.25 7.74 6.98
CA MET A 180 12.01 6.31 6.90
C MET A 180 11.59 5.90 5.49
N PHE A 181 10.68 6.67 4.87
CA PHE A 181 10.27 6.43 3.49
C PHE A 181 11.45 6.61 2.52
N LYS A 182 12.26 7.64 2.73
CA LYS A 182 13.51 7.87 2.00
C LYS A 182 14.43 6.66 2.12
N SER A 183 14.69 6.17 3.33
CA SER A 183 15.52 4.99 3.54
C SER A 183 14.99 3.76 2.81
N MET A 184 13.66 3.56 2.70
CA MET A 184 13.11 2.45 1.90
C MET A 184 13.45 2.60 0.41
N VAL A 185 13.35 3.82 -0.13
CA VAL A 185 13.74 4.10 -1.52
C VAL A 185 15.25 4.01 -1.72
N GLU A 186 16.06 4.36 -0.71
CA GLU A 186 17.52 4.34 -0.79
C GLU A 186 18.16 2.96 -0.56
N ASP A 187 17.66 2.17 0.38
CA ASP A 187 18.21 0.87 0.80
C ASP A 187 18.11 -0.22 -0.27
N GLY A 188 17.10 -0.12 -1.15
CA GLY A 188 16.87 -1.12 -2.19
C GLY A 188 16.48 -0.56 -3.55
N GLY A 189 16.37 0.77 -3.70
CA GLY A 189 15.86 1.35 -4.94
C GLY A 189 14.40 0.97 -5.18
N VAL A 190 13.52 1.14 -4.18
CA VAL A 190 12.07 0.89 -4.35
C VAL A 190 11.58 1.71 -5.55
N GLY A 191 11.32 1.02 -6.65
CA GLY A 191 10.83 1.62 -7.90
C GLY A 191 9.32 1.50 -8.05
N CYS A 192 8.68 0.66 -7.24
CA CYS A 192 7.25 0.38 -7.32
C CYS A 192 6.62 0.19 -5.94
N GLY A 193 5.50 0.85 -5.72
CA GLY A 193 4.61 0.66 -4.58
C GLY A 193 3.23 0.17 -5.02
N ILE A 194 2.70 -0.89 -4.41
CA ILE A 194 1.40 -1.46 -4.75
C ILE A 194 0.56 -1.51 -3.49
N ALA A 195 -0.51 -0.71 -3.41
CA ALA A 195 -1.55 -0.98 -2.43
C ALA A 195 -2.46 -2.08 -2.96
N VAL A 196 -2.84 -3.01 -2.10
CA VAL A 196 -3.91 -3.96 -2.39
C VAL A 196 -5.07 -3.57 -1.50
N ASP A 197 -6.17 -3.16 -2.11
CA ASP A 197 -7.28 -2.54 -1.40
C ASP A 197 -8.60 -2.93 -2.11
N ARG A 198 -9.74 -2.70 -1.46
CA ARG A 198 -11.05 -2.95 -2.05
C ARG A 198 -11.33 -2.06 -3.26
N MET A 199 -12.22 -2.52 -4.13
CA MET A 199 -12.80 -1.66 -5.16
C MET A 199 -13.74 -0.63 -4.51
N THR A 200 -13.59 0.65 -4.87
CA THR A 200 -14.56 1.66 -4.46
C THR A 200 -15.80 1.61 -5.37
N TYR A 201 -17.00 1.54 -4.77
CA TYR A 201 -18.34 1.40 -5.38
C TYR A 201 -18.65 2.30 -6.60
N TYR A 202 -17.90 3.38 -6.79
CA TYR A 202 -18.17 4.37 -7.84
C TYR A 202 -17.54 4.04 -9.21
N HIS A 203 -16.98 2.84 -9.40
CA HIS A 203 -16.38 2.46 -10.68
C HIS A 203 -17.41 1.84 -11.65
N PRO A 204 -17.55 2.37 -12.90
CA PRO A 204 -18.65 2.03 -13.81
C PRO A 204 -18.67 0.58 -14.33
N GLU A 205 -17.61 -0.21 -14.15
CA GLU A 205 -17.53 -1.56 -14.71
C GLU A 205 -17.47 -2.69 -13.70
N ASN A 206 -17.33 -2.43 -12.39
CA ASN A 206 -17.14 -3.48 -11.36
C ASN A 206 -16.14 -4.57 -11.80
N LYS A 207 -14.95 -4.14 -12.24
CA LYS A 207 -13.85 -5.02 -12.67
C LYS A 207 -12.59 -4.61 -11.92
N ARG A 208 -11.70 -5.58 -11.72
CA ARG A 208 -10.32 -5.34 -11.26
C ARG A 208 -9.63 -4.28 -12.11
N HIS A 209 -8.98 -3.33 -11.47
CA HIS A 209 -8.28 -2.22 -12.09
C HIS A 209 -7.09 -1.79 -11.24
N LEU A 210 -6.26 -0.93 -11.82
CA LEU A 210 -5.20 -0.22 -11.12
C LEU A 210 -5.58 1.26 -11.02
N VAL A 211 -5.67 1.80 -9.80
CA VAL A 211 -5.77 3.24 -9.63
C VAL A 211 -4.39 3.86 -9.77
N ASP A 212 -4.24 4.75 -10.74
CA ASP A 212 -2.98 5.41 -11.07
C ASP A 212 -3.00 6.93 -10.82
N GLU A 213 -4.14 7.46 -10.39
CA GLU A 213 -4.31 8.86 -10.03
C GLU A 213 -5.28 9.00 -8.85
N TYR A 214 -4.90 9.77 -7.84
CA TYR A 214 -5.79 10.20 -6.77
C TYR A 214 -5.79 11.72 -6.67
N CYS A 215 -6.97 12.33 -6.53
CA CYS A 215 -7.08 13.78 -6.33
C CYS A 215 -6.29 14.61 -7.37
N ARG A 216 -6.22 14.14 -8.63
CA ARG A 216 -5.45 14.70 -9.75
C ARG A 216 -3.94 14.63 -9.62
N ILE A 217 -3.42 13.82 -8.69
CA ILE A 217 -1.99 13.56 -8.55
C ILE A 217 -1.68 12.21 -9.18
N PRO A 218 -0.95 12.18 -10.32
CA PRO A 218 -0.49 10.94 -10.92
C PRO A 218 0.43 10.18 -9.97
N LEU A 219 0.16 8.89 -9.81
CA LEU A 219 0.94 7.98 -8.98
C LEU A 219 2.10 7.32 -9.75
N ILE A 220 2.00 7.27 -11.07
CA ILE A 220 3.00 6.70 -11.98
C ILE A 220 3.57 7.83 -12.86
N PRO A 221 4.90 7.91 -13.05
CA PRO A 221 5.49 8.75 -14.08
C PRO A 221 4.96 8.39 -15.48
N ASN A 222 4.63 9.41 -16.29
CA ASN A 222 3.97 9.21 -17.59
C ASN A 222 4.78 8.32 -18.56
N ASP A 223 6.11 8.39 -18.51
CA ASP A 223 7.01 7.61 -19.35
C ASP A 223 7.14 6.13 -18.92
N GLN A 224 6.69 5.79 -17.70
CA GLN A 224 6.68 4.42 -17.20
C GLN A 224 5.32 3.72 -17.33
N LYS A 225 4.24 4.48 -17.54
CA LYS A 225 2.86 3.99 -17.52
C LYS A 225 2.64 2.78 -18.43
N ASP A 226 3.05 2.86 -19.69
CA ASP A 226 2.86 1.77 -20.66
C ASP A 226 3.67 0.52 -20.30
N SER A 227 4.91 0.70 -19.84
CA SER A 227 5.77 -0.42 -19.41
C SER A 227 5.16 -1.14 -18.21
N PHE A 228 4.73 -0.35 -17.22
CA PHE A 228 4.12 -0.83 -15.99
C PHE A 228 2.82 -1.61 -16.27
N MET A 229 1.95 -1.05 -17.11
CA MET A 229 0.70 -1.70 -17.54
C MET A 229 0.98 -3.01 -18.29
N ASN A 230 1.97 -3.02 -19.18
CA ASN A 230 2.34 -4.24 -19.91
C ASN A 230 2.85 -5.35 -18.97
N GLN A 231 3.56 -5.01 -17.90
CA GLN A 231 3.99 -6.00 -16.90
C GLN A 231 2.79 -6.55 -16.11
N PHE A 232 1.92 -5.67 -15.59
CA PHE A 232 0.72 -6.09 -14.87
C PHE A 232 -0.23 -6.95 -15.72
N ASN A 233 -0.45 -6.55 -16.99
CA ASN A 233 -1.32 -7.30 -17.88
C ASN A 233 -0.78 -8.71 -18.17
N LYS A 234 0.55 -8.89 -18.30
CA LYS A 234 1.14 -10.23 -18.42
C LYS A 234 0.86 -11.10 -17.20
N SER A 235 0.95 -10.53 -15.99
CA SER A 235 0.63 -11.27 -14.76
C SER A 235 -0.87 -11.52 -14.60
N SER A 236 -1.72 -10.61 -15.06
CA SER A 236 -3.18 -10.78 -15.05
C SER A 236 -3.69 -11.91 -15.96
N GLN A 237 -2.97 -12.20 -17.06
CA GLN A 237 -3.31 -13.30 -17.98
C GLN A 237 -3.27 -14.69 -17.35
N LEU A 238 -2.69 -14.84 -16.16
CA LEU A 238 -2.75 -16.07 -15.36
C LEU A 238 -4.15 -16.33 -14.78
N VAL A 239 -4.97 -15.28 -14.70
CA VAL A 239 -6.34 -15.34 -14.19
C VAL A 239 -7.30 -15.18 -15.37
N GLU A 240 -8.12 -16.20 -15.59
CA GLU A 240 -9.08 -16.22 -16.70
C GLU A 240 -10.04 -15.03 -16.63
N GLY A 241 -10.15 -14.28 -17.75
CA GLY A 241 -11.07 -13.15 -17.88
C GLY A 241 -10.62 -11.87 -17.15
N CYS A 242 -9.38 -11.82 -16.66
CA CYS A 242 -8.84 -10.64 -16.01
C CYS A 242 -8.05 -9.78 -17.01
N ASP A 243 -8.66 -8.67 -17.44
CA ASP A 243 -7.98 -7.56 -18.08
C ASP A 243 -7.93 -6.40 -17.08
N ILE A 244 -6.74 -5.80 -16.88
CA ILE A 244 -6.55 -4.73 -15.91
C ILE A 244 -6.34 -3.42 -16.66
N ASP A 245 -7.17 -2.43 -16.33
CA ASP A 245 -7.06 -1.06 -16.85
C ASP A 245 -6.56 -0.09 -15.78
N PHE A 246 -5.96 1.02 -16.23
CA PHE A 246 -5.67 2.16 -15.36
C PHE A 246 -6.89 3.06 -15.26
N ILE A 247 -7.20 3.45 -14.03
CA ILE A 247 -8.33 4.33 -13.75
C ILE A 247 -7.91 5.47 -12.81
N PRO A 248 -8.37 6.70 -13.07
CA PRO A 248 -8.26 7.76 -12.08
C PRO A 248 -9.35 7.58 -11.01
N SER A 249 -9.04 7.95 -9.77
CA SER A 249 -10.00 7.98 -8.66
C SER A 249 -10.16 9.40 -8.11
N GLU A 250 -11.42 9.79 -7.91
CA GLU A 250 -11.74 11.04 -7.20
C GLU A 250 -11.57 10.92 -5.68
N ASN A 251 -11.31 9.72 -5.15
CA ASN A 251 -11.13 9.50 -3.71
C ASN A 251 -9.68 9.76 -3.28
N CYS A 252 -9.33 9.36 -2.07
CA CYS A 252 -7.97 9.33 -1.56
C CYS A 252 -7.69 7.94 -0.98
N SER A 253 -6.41 7.58 -0.92
CA SER A 253 -5.90 6.42 -0.21
C SER A 253 -4.57 6.77 0.44
N ASP A 254 -4.02 5.88 1.24
CA ASP A 254 -2.67 6.01 1.77
C ASP A 254 -1.59 6.17 0.69
N LEU A 255 -1.76 5.60 -0.52
CA LEU A 255 -0.82 5.81 -1.62
C LEU A 255 -0.68 7.27 -2.04
N LEU A 256 -1.78 8.03 -1.99
CA LEU A 256 -1.72 9.46 -2.22
C LEU A 256 -0.79 10.11 -1.19
N GLU A 257 -0.85 9.71 0.08
CA GLU A 257 0.01 10.24 1.13
C GLU A 257 1.48 9.86 0.94
N TYR A 258 1.79 8.61 0.57
CA TYR A 258 3.16 8.20 0.22
C TYR A 258 3.71 9.01 -0.95
N LYS A 259 2.90 9.20 -2.00
CA LYS A 259 3.28 10.01 -3.17
C LYS A 259 3.53 11.47 -2.80
N ILE A 260 2.68 12.05 -1.96
CA ILE A 260 2.84 13.42 -1.46
C ILE A 260 4.10 13.54 -0.62
N LYS A 261 4.42 12.57 0.25
CA LYS A 261 5.67 12.58 1.01
C LYS A 261 6.89 12.52 0.10
N LEU A 262 6.88 11.63 -0.89
CA LEU A 262 7.95 11.55 -1.87
C LEU A 262 8.14 12.88 -2.60
N ASP A 263 7.08 13.43 -3.16
CA ASP A 263 7.18 14.62 -4.00
C ASP A 263 7.45 15.89 -3.18
N CYS A 264 6.73 16.11 -2.07
CA CYS A 264 6.76 17.34 -1.29
C CYS A 264 7.78 17.33 -0.14
N GLU A 265 8.10 16.18 0.45
CA GLU A 265 8.96 16.09 1.63
C GLU A 265 10.37 15.55 1.29
N ILE A 266 10.58 14.99 0.09
CA ILE A 266 11.89 14.49 -0.36
C ILE A 266 12.34 15.21 -1.64
N ILE A 267 11.61 15.06 -2.75
CA ILE A 267 12.05 15.55 -4.06
C ILE A 267 12.09 17.09 -4.08
N ALA A 268 11.00 17.77 -3.70
CA ALA A 268 10.94 19.22 -3.78
C ALA A 268 11.99 19.94 -2.92
N PRO A 269 12.25 19.55 -1.65
CA PRO A 269 13.34 20.11 -0.87
C PRO A 269 14.73 19.90 -1.51
N GLU A 270 15.05 18.69 -1.95
CA GLU A 270 16.32 18.40 -2.64
C GLU A 270 16.46 19.17 -3.97
N MET A 271 15.35 19.39 -4.67
CA MET A 271 15.32 20.27 -5.85
C MET A 271 15.62 21.73 -5.47
N LEU A 272 15.04 22.27 -4.39
CA LEU A 272 15.32 23.65 -3.98
C LEU A 272 16.80 23.88 -3.67
N GLU A 273 17.45 22.94 -3.00
CA GLU A 273 18.88 23.01 -2.70
C GLU A 273 19.73 23.14 -3.97
N SER A 274 19.34 22.45 -5.05
CA SER A 274 20.04 22.47 -6.34
C SER A 274 19.62 23.60 -7.28
N LEU A 275 18.41 24.17 -7.13
CA LEU A 275 17.89 25.24 -7.99
C LEU A 275 18.46 26.64 -7.70
N ASN A 276 19.02 26.85 -6.52
CA ASN A 276 19.46 28.16 -5.98
C ASN A 276 20.33 29.02 -6.93
N ALA A 277 20.94 28.44 -7.96
CA ALA A 277 21.82 29.15 -8.90
C ALA A 277 21.35 29.14 -10.38
N HIS A 278 20.28 28.41 -10.74
CA HIS A 278 20.00 28.10 -12.16
C HIS A 278 18.65 28.60 -12.68
N ASP A 279 17.60 28.62 -11.84
CA ASP A 279 16.28 29.12 -12.24
C ASP A 279 15.56 29.78 -11.06
N VAL A 280 15.83 31.07 -10.88
CA VAL A 280 15.28 31.88 -9.78
C VAL A 280 13.75 31.85 -9.75
N LYS A 281 13.08 31.85 -10.92
CA LYS A 281 11.61 31.84 -10.99
C LYS A 281 11.03 30.51 -10.53
N LEU A 282 11.63 29.40 -10.96
CA LEU A 282 11.21 28.08 -10.51
C LEU A 282 11.48 27.90 -9.02
N PHE A 283 12.65 28.37 -8.55
CA PHE A 283 13.01 28.36 -7.14
C PHE A 283 11.99 29.13 -6.28
N GLU A 284 11.69 30.39 -6.60
CA GLU A 284 10.71 31.22 -5.87
C GLU A 284 9.33 30.56 -5.84
N LYS A 285 8.89 30.01 -6.98
CA LYS A 285 7.59 29.35 -7.10
C LYS A 285 7.52 28.07 -6.25
N LEU A 286 8.53 27.21 -6.34
CA LEU A 286 8.58 25.95 -5.57
C LEU A 286 8.71 26.23 -4.08
N SER A 287 9.54 27.19 -3.68
CA SER A 287 9.71 27.62 -2.29
C SER A 287 8.40 28.15 -1.69
N THR A 288 7.68 29.00 -2.42
CA THR A 288 6.36 29.52 -1.98
C THR A 288 5.33 28.39 -1.81
N LEU A 289 5.33 27.40 -2.70
CA LEU A 289 4.40 26.28 -2.61
C LEU A 289 4.73 25.35 -1.44
N LEU A 290 6.02 25.08 -1.22
CA LEU A 290 6.48 24.28 -0.08
C LEU A 290 6.15 24.95 1.26
N GLU A 291 6.38 26.25 1.40
CA GLU A 291 6.01 26.98 2.62
C GLU A 291 4.50 26.85 2.92
N LYS A 292 3.65 26.97 1.89
CA LYS A 292 2.20 26.77 2.04
C LYS A 292 1.85 25.32 2.40
N TYR A 293 2.51 24.36 1.77
CA TYR A 293 2.33 22.93 2.05
C TYR A 293 2.72 22.58 3.49
N GLU A 294 3.84 23.10 3.98
CA GLU A 294 4.33 22.89 5.34
C GLU A 294 3.38 23.51 6.38
N ASN A 295 2.86 24.71 6.11
CA ASN A 295 1.90 25.38 6.97
C ASN A 295 0.60 24.57 7.11
N ILE A 296 0.00 24.12 5.99
CA ILE A 296 -1.24 23.32 6.04
C ILE A 296 -1.00 21.93 6.64
N THR A 297 0.16 21.32 6.39
CA THR A 297 0.54 20.03 6.99
C THR A 297 0.72 20.17 8.50
N SER A 298 1.29 21.28 8.96
CA SER A 298 1.42 21.60 10.39
C SER A 298 0.06 21.82 11.04
N GLU A 299 -0.88 22.46 10.35
CA GLU A 299 -2.27 22.59 10.83
C GLU A 299 -2.94 21.22 10.98
N ILE A 300 -2.85 20.36 9.97
CA ILE A 300 -3.36 18.99 10.01
C ILE A 300 -2.78 18.23 11.20
N LYS A 301 -1.45 18.25 11.37
CA LYS A 301 -0.77 17.58 12.50
C LYS A 301 -1.23 18.10 13.86
N LYS A 302 -1.45 19.43 13.99
CA LYS A 302 -2.01 20.01 15.22
C LYS A 302 -3.42 19.51 15.51
N ILE A 303 -4.28 19.40 14.50
CA ILE A 303 -5.63 18.87 14.67
C ILE A 303 -5.55 17.39 15.04
N MET A 304 -4.76 16.59 14.31
CA MET A 304 -4.55 15.16 14.57
C MET A 304 -4.13 14.87 16.01
N ASN A 305 -3.27 15.70 16.59
CA ASN A 305 -2.78 15.54 17.96
C ASN A 305 -3.84 15.85 19.04
N ASN A 306 -4.96 16.48 18.67
CA ASN A 306 -6.00 16.92 19.60
C ASN A 306 -7.34 16.18 19.43
N ILE A 307 -7.40 15.20 18.51
CA ILE A 307 -8.60 14.40 18.25
C ILE A 307 -8.35 12.92 18.58
N SER A 308 -9.42 12.15 18.82
CA SER A 308 -9.28 10.71 19.04
C SER A 308 -8.77 9.99 17.78
N ALA A 309 -8.23 8.79 17.96
CA ALA A 309 -7.84 7.93 16.85
C ALA A 309 -9.03 7.65 15.90
N THR A 310 -10.23 7.47 16.44
CA THR A 310 -11.48 7.26 15.68
C THR A 310 -12.04 8.50 14.98
N SER A 311 -11.62 9.71 15.34
CA SER A 311 -12.17 10.95 14.79
C SER A 311 -11.44 11.36 13.51
N ARG A 312 -12.16 11.68 12.42
CA ARG A 312 -11.52 12.23 11.21
C ARG A 312 -10.99 13.65 11.45
N VAL A 313 -9.82 13.97 10.87
CA VAL A 313 -9.30 15.36 10.85
C VAL A 313 -10.25 16.27 10.08
N SER A 314 -10.63 15.84 8.89
CA SER A 314 -11.63 16.42 7.99
C SER A 314 -11.94 15.39 6.89
N GLY A 315 -13.05 15.57 6.18
CA GLY A 315 -13.27 14.84 4.93
C GLY A 315 -12.20 15.23 3.90
N PHE A 316 -11.83 14.32 3.01
CA PHE A 316 -10.74 14.56 2.05
C PHE A 316 -11.04 15.68 1.03
N LYS A 317 -12.33 15.92 0.73
CA LYS A 317 -12.82 17.06 -0.08
C LYS A 317 -13.00 18.36 0.74
N SER A 318 -12.60 18.37 2.01
CA SER A 318 -12.73 19.51 2.92
C SER A 318 -11.37 20.03 3.38
N HIS A 319 -11.34 21.30 3.76
CA HIS A 319 -10.19 21.88 4.44
C HIS A 319 -10.00 21.22 5.82
N PRO A 320 -8.76 20.98 6.29
CA PRO A 320 -7.48 21.34 5.66
C PRO A 320 -6.94 20.36 4.61
N ARG A 321 -7.45 19.13 4.55
CA ARG A 321 -6.89 18.07 3.70
C ARG A 321 -6.95 18.38 2.21
N PHE A 322 -8.09 18.86 1.72
CA PHE A 322 -8.25 19.23 0.31
C PHE A 322 -7.26 20.32 -0.11
N THR A 323 -7.04 21.33 0.75
CA THR A 323 -6.06 22.38 0.51
C THR A 323 -4.65 21.81 0.38
N ARG A 324 -4.28 20.84 1.23
CA ARG A 324 -3.00 20.14 1.13
C ARG A 324 -2.86 19.37 -0.20
N TYR A 325 -3.90 18.68 -0.66
CA TYR A 325 -3.89 17.98 -1.94
C TYR A 325 -3.77 18.92 -3.14
N GLN A 326 -4.45 20.07 -3.10
CA GLN A 326 -4.29 21.09 -4.15
C GLN A 326 -2.87 21.64 -4.23
N LEU A 327 -2.21 21.84 -3.09
CA LEU A 327 -0.81 22.28 -3.04
C LEU A 327 0.13 21.20 -3.54
N ALA A 328 -0.06 19.95 -3.11
CA ALA A 328 0.75 18.83 -3.56
C ALA A 328 0.60 18.57 -5.07
N HIS A 329 -0.60 18.68 -5.63
CA HIS A 329 -0.82 18.62 -7.08
C HIS A 329 -0.03 19.70 -7.84
N GLN A 330 0.02 20.93 -7.31
CA GLN A 330 0.82 22.01 -7.91
C GLN A 330 2.32 21.75 -7.82
N ILE A 331 2.79 21.18 -6.71
CA ILE A 331 4.20 20.79 -6.53
C ILE A 331 4.55 19.65 -7.49
N ASN A 332 3.76 18.59 -7.53
CA ASN A 332 3.91 17.47 -8.47
C ASN A 332 3.97 17.97 -9.92
N SER A 333 3.03 18.84 -10.34
CA SER A 333 3.02 19.42 -11.68
C SER A 333 4.29 20.21 -12.05
N LEU A 334 5.00 20.78 -11.05
CA LEU A 334 6.28 21.43 -11.27
C LEU A 334 7.42 20.42 -11.39
N ILE A 335 7.49 19.46 -10.48
CA ILE A 335 8.51 18.41 -10.43
C ILE A 335 8.53 17.62 -11.75
N TYR A 336 7.35 17.21 -12.24
CA TYR A 336 7.22 16.38 -13.44
C TYR A 336 7.02 17.20 -14.72
N SER A 337 7.36 18.49 -14.72
CA SER A 337 7.35 19.29 -15.96
C SER A 337 8.53 18.92 -16.87
N ASP A 338 8.34 18.93 -18.19
CA ASP A 338 9.39 18.57 -19.17
C ASP A 338 10.72 19.30 -18.95
N LYS A 339 10.64 20.56 -18.51
CA LYS A 339 11.83 21.38 -18.23
C LYS A 339 12.63 20.82 -17.05
N VAL A 340 11.94 20.42 -15.98
CA VAL A 340 12.55 19.89 -14.76
C VAL A 340 13.06 18.47 -14.99
N LEU A 341 12.26 17.60 -15.61
CA LEU A 341 12.67 16.23 -15.90
C LEU A 341 13.94 16.17 -16.75
N LYS A 342 14.10 17.04 -17.75
CA LYS A 342 15.34 17.11 -18.54
C LYS A 342 16.57 17.48 -17.73
N PHE A 343 16.41 18.29 -16.68
CA PHE A 343 17.53 18.72 -15.84
C PHE A 343 17.89 17.68 -14.77
N TYR A 344 16.88 17.04 -14.17
CA TYR A 344 17.05 16.13 -13.03
C TYR A 344 17.11 14.64 -13.39
N ASN A 345 16.81 14.26 -14.63
CA ASN A 345 16.95 12.86 -15.08
C ASN A 345 18.39 12.34 -15.10
N GLU A 346 19.38 13.20 -14.87
CA GLU A 346 20.81 12.83 -14.78
C GLU A 346 21.40 13.06 -13.38
N THR A 347 20.58 13.38 -12.37
CA THR A 347 21.04 13.63 -11.00
C THR A 347 20.70 12.49 -10.04
N SER A 348 21.13 12.60 -8.78
CA SER A 348 20.74 11.70 -7.69
C SER A 348 19.24 11.63 -7.45
N LEU A 349 18.46 12.59 -7.95
CA LEU A 349 17.00 12.62 -7.82
C LEU A 349 16.28 11.64 -8.74
N LYS A 350 16.95 11.14 -9.78
CA LYS A 350 16.36 10.21 -10.76
C LYS A 350 15.70 9.00 -10.09
N LYS A 351 16.33 8.45 -9.04
CA LYS A 351 15.79 7.29 -8.31
C LYS A 351 14.42 7.57 -7.69
N TYR A 352 14.19 8.78 -7.19
CA TYR A 352 12.93 9.20 -6.59
C TYR A 352 11.87 9.54 -7.64
N LEU A 353 12.29 10.22 -8.72
CA LEU A 353 11.40 10.57 -9.83
C LEU A 353 10.83 9.34 -10.54
N ASN A 354 11.54 8.22 -10.45
CA ASN A 354 11.15 6.96 -11.08
C ASN A 354 10.27 6.06 -10.21
N VAL A 355 9.96 6.44 -8.97
CA VAL A 355 9.10 5.63 -8.10
C VAL A 355 7.66 5.72 -8.59
N SER A 356 7.10 4.56 -8.92
CA SER A 356 5.70 4.40 -9.31
C SER A 356 4.87 3.88 -8.15
N PHE A 357 3.63 4.34 -8.02
CA PHE A 357 2.64 3.75 -7.11
C PHE A 357 1.37 3.36 -7.86
N VAL A 358 0.68 2.32 -7.42
CA VAL A 358 -0.63 1.90 -7.91
C VAL A 358 -1.46 1.27 -6.81
N ASN A 359 -2.77 1.49 -6.83
CA ASN A 359 -3.70 0.69 -6.02
C ASN A 359 -4.30 -0.42 -6.90
N LEU A 360 -3.97 -1.68 -6.60
CA LEU A 360 -4.58 -2.85 -7.19
C LEU A 360 -5.88 -3.16 -6.46
N SER A 361 -7.01 -2.88 -7.12
CA SER A 361 -8.32 -3.14 -6.56
C SER A 361 -8.61 -4.64 -6.50
N LEU A 362 -9.20 -5.11 -5.41
CA LEU A 362 -9.87 -6.41 -5.35
C LEU A 362 -11.19 -6.36 -6.11
N ASP A 363 -11.54 -7.43 -6.82
CA ASP A 363 -12.85 -7.61 -7.46
C ASP A 363 -13.90 -8.00 -6.40
N TYR A 364 -14.13 -7.08 -5.47
CA TYR A 364 -14.98 -7.24 -4.30
C TYR A 364 -15.77 -5.95 -4.05
N ASP A 365 -17.07 -6.10 -3.78
CA ASP A 365 -18.01 -5.04 -3.42
C ASP A 365 -18.47 -5.22 -1.97
N ASP A 366 -18.19 -4.25 -1.11
CA ASP A 366 -18.57 -4.31 0.31
C ASP A 366 -20.07 -4.43 0.55
N SER A 367 -20.90 -3.92 -0.37
CA SER A 367 -22.35 -4.06 -0.26
C SER A 367 -22.81 -5.51 -0.33
N CYS A 368 -21.98 -6.40 -0.86
CA CYS A 368 -22.23 -7.84 -0.89
C CYS A 368 -21.98 -8.50 0.47
N GLY A 369 -21.17 -7.91 1.36
CA GLY A 369 -20.87 -8.44 2.70
C GLY A 369 -20.16 -9.81 2.70
N PHE A 370 -19.56 -10.21 1.56
CA PHE A 370 -18.84 -11.47 1.42
C PHE A 370 -17.59 -11.33 0.55
N VAL A 371 -16.49 -11.98 0.92
CA VAL A 371 -15.31 -12.09 0.06
C VAL A 371 -15.23 -13.48 -0.58
N SER A 372 -14.84 -13.55 -1.86
CA SER A 372 -14.56 -14.82 -2.52
C SER A 372 -13.12 -15.25 -2.23
N LEU A 373 -12.94 -16.50 -1.77
CA LEU A 373 -11.60 -17.09 -1.64
C LEU A 373 -10.87 -17.17 -2.99
N LYS A 374 -11.63 -17.39 -4.07
CA LYS A 374 -11.09 -17.40 -5.43
C LYS A 374 -10.55 -16.02 -5.80
N GLU A 375 -11.21 -14.95 -5.37
CA GLU A 375 -10.75 -13.59 -5.64
C GLU A 375 -9.45 -13.26 -4.89
N LEU A 376 -9.36 -13.63 -3.61
CA LEU A 376 -8.11 -13.49 -2.84
C LEU A 376 -6.97 -14.32 -3.46
N ASP A 377 -7.24 -15.55 -3.90
CA ASP A 377 -6.26 -16.43 -4.56
C ASP A 377 -5.77 -15.86 -5.90
N ASN A 378 -6.70 -15.34 -6.71
CA ASN A 378 -6.43 -14.72 -8.00
C ASN A 378 -5.57 -13.46 -7.85
N THR A 379 -5.94 -12.56 -6.94
CA THR A 379 -5.17 -11.33 -6.72
C THR A 379 -3.78 -11.65 -6.18
N ALA A 380 -3.66 -12.62 -5.26
CA ALA A 380 -2.36 -13.08 -4.80
C ALA A 380 -1.52 -13.72 -5.92
N GLU A 381 -2.14 -14.41 -6.88
CA GLU A 381 -1.43 -14.98 -8.05
C GLU A 381 -0.90 -13.88 -8.97
N ILE A 382 -1.72 -12.86 -9.25
CA ILE A 382 -1.31 -11.70 -10.07
C ILE A 382 -0.14 -10.97 -9.41
N LEU A 383 -0.26 -10.68 -8.11
CA LEU A 383 0.76 -9.96 -7.37
C LEU A 383 2.05 -10.79 -7.26
N PHE A 384 1.92 -12.08 -6.98
CA PHE A 384 3.05 -13.01 -6.96
C PHE A 384 3.80 -13.04 -8.30
N ASP A 385 3.08 -13.18 -9.42
CA ASP A 385 3.71 -13.23 -10.73
C ASP A 385 4.32 -11.88 -11.13
N PHE A 386 3.66 -10.77 -10.79
CA PHE A 386 4.21 -9.44 -11.01
C PHE A 386 5.54 -9.27 -10.28
N ILE A 387 5.57 -9.56 -8.97
CA ILE A 387 6.79 -9.43 -8.15
C ILE A 387 7.88 -10.37 -8.67
N ARG A 388 7.55 -11.62 -8.97
CA ARG A 388 8.52 -12.62 -9.46
C ARG A 388 9.22 -12.17 -10.75
N ASN A 389 8.49 -11.50 -11.63
CA ASN A 389 9.00 -11.05 -12.92
C ASN A 389 9.42 -9.58 -12.93
N TYR A 390 9.41 -8.90 -11.78
CA TYR A 390 9.70 -7.47 -11.73
C TYR A 390 11.17 -7.20 -12.03
N HIS A 391 11.38 -6.38 -13.05
CA HIS A 391 12.69 -5.87 -13.46
C HIS A 391 12.52 -4.41 -13.87
N LEU A 392 13.46 -3.58 -13.38
CA LEU A 392 13.57 -2.16 -13.72
C LEU A 392 14.42 -1.97 -14.99
#